data_AF-A0A2A8PP97-F1
#
_entry.id   AF-A0A2A8PP97-F1
#
_cell.length_a   1.000
_cell.length_b   1.000
_cell.length_c   1.000
_cell.angle_alpha   90.00
_cell.angle_beta   90.00
_cell.angle_gamma   90.00
#
_symmetry.space_group_name_H-M   'P 1'
#
loop_
_entity.id
_entity.type
_entity.pdbx_description
1 polymer ?
#
loop_
_entity_poly.entity_id
_entity_poly.type
_entity_poly.pdbx_seq_one_letter_code
_entity_poly.pdbx_strand_id
1 'polypeptide(L)'
;KSAEMIKYASNAYLATKISFINEISNLCEVVGADVKDVVKGMGKDKRIGKAFLQPGIGYGGSCFPKDVKALLHTAKLYGIPFSLLKETVAINDFQQELLVTKAISRLKDLKGKKITMLGLAFKPETDDMR
;
A
#
# COMPACT_ATOMS: atom_id res chain seq x y z
N LYS A 1 -6.98 -21.66 15.88
CA LYS A 1 -6.95 -20.30 16.48
C LYS A 1 -5.60 -19.60 16.29
N SER A 2 -4.52 -19.97 16.98
CA SER A 2 -3.24 -19.24 16.85
C SER A 2 -2.64 -19.31 15.44
N ALA A 3 -2.69 -20.48 14.79
CA ALA A 3 -2.22 -20.64 13.41
C ALA A 3 -2.97 -19.73 12.40
N GLU A 4 -4.29 -19.59 12.55
CA GLU A 4 -5.11 -18.70 11.72
C GLU A 4 -4.74 -17.23 11.97
N MET A 5 -4.58 -16.84 13.24
CA MET A 5 -4.17 -15.48 13.59
C MET A 5 -2.78 -15.14 13.03
N ILE A 6 -1.82 -16.07 13.05
CA ILE A 6 -0.49 -15.89 12.45
C ILE A 6 -0.61 -15.51 10.97
N LYS A 7 -1.52 -16.16 10.21
CA LYS A 7 -1.72 -15.85 8.79
C LYS A 7 -2.24 -14.41 8.59
N TYR A 8 -3.30 -14.03 9.31
CA TYR A 8 -3.88 -12.70 9.19
C TYR A 8 -2.94 -11.60 9.67
N ALA A 9 -2.30 -11.79 10.83
CA ALA A 9 -1.36 -10.84 11.39
C ALA A 9 -0.14 -10.62 10.48
N SER A 10 0.38 -11.68 9.87
CA SER A 10 1.51 -11.58 8.94
C SER A 10 1.14 -10.77 7.69
N ASN A 11 0.01 -11.06 7.05
CA ASN A 11 -0.44 -10.33 5.87
C ASN A 11 -0.79 -8.87 6.19
N ALA A 12 -1.43 -8.62 7.35
CA ALA A 12 -1.71 -7.28 7.83
C ALA A 12 -0.43 -6.46 8.04
N TYR A 13 0.60 -7.06 8.68
CA TYR A 13 1.86 -6.38 8.89
C TYR A 13 2.57 -6.03 7.58
N LEU A 14 2.58 -6.95 6.60
CA LEU A 14 3.17 -6.68 5.28
C LEU A 14 2.43 -5.55 4.54
N ALA A 15 1.09 -5.53 4.62
CA ALA A 15 0.29 -4.43 4.08
C ALA A 15 0.61 -3.10 4.78
N THR A 16 0.75 -3.10 6.11
CA THR A 16 1.14 -1.92 6.87
C THR A 16 2.52 -1.40 6.47
N LYS A 17 3.50 -2.28 6.20
CA LYS A 17 4.82 -1.83 5.70
C LYS A 17 4.72 -1.10 4.35
N ILE A 18 3.88 -1.60 3.43
CA ILE A 18 3.65 -0.98 2.14
C ILE A 18 2.96 0.38 2.30
N SER A 19 1.87 0.44 3.08
CA SER A 19 1.16 1.71 3.33
C SER A 19 2.06 2.74 3.99
N PHE A 20 2.84 2.32 4.99
CA PHE A 20 3.81 3.19 5.67
C PHE A 20 4.82 3.78 4.68
N ILE A 21 5.43 2.96 3.82
CA ILE A 21 6.45 3.49 2.91
C ILE A 21 5.85 4.34 1.78
N ASN A 22 4.60 4.10 1.38
CA ASN A 22 3.87 4.97 0.46
C ASN A 22 3.64 6.36 1.07
N GLU A 23 3.25 6.43 2.34
CA GLU A 23 3.05 7.70 3.03
C GLU A 23 4.39 8.47 3.18
N ILE A 24 5.48 7.77 3.52
CA ILE A 24 6.83 8.35 3.51
C ILE A 24 7.21 8.83 2.11
N SER A 25 6.86 8.11 1.05
CA SER A 25 7.11 8.54 -0.34
C SER A 25 6.41 9.85 -0.66
N ASN A 26 5.14 9.98 -0.24
CA ASN A 26 4.37 11.21 -0.46
C ASN A 26 4.99 12.39 0.33
N LEU A 27 5.46 12.15 1.56
CA LEU A 27 6.18 13.16 2.32
C LEU A 27 7.50 13.55 1.64
N CYS A 28 8.26 12.58 1.13
CA CYS A 28 9.52 12.79 0.42
C CYS A 28 9.34 13.74 -0.78
N GLU A 29 8.24 13.60 -1.53
CA GLU A 29 7.92 14.51 -2.65
C GLU A 29 7.73 15.96 -2.21
N VAL A 30 7.14 16.20 -1.03
CA VAL A 30 6.89 17.54 -0.51
C VAL A 30 8.16 18.17 0.08
N VAL A 31 8.96 17.38 0.80
CA VAL A 31 10.17 17.88 1.48
C VAL A 31 11.42 17.88 0.59
N GLY A 32 11.33 17.35 -0.64
CA GLY A 32 12.44 17.28 -1.59
C GLY A 32 13.46 16.17 -1.29
N ALA A 33 13.06 15.10 -0.62
CA ALA A 33 13.91 13.94 -0.35
C ALA A 33 13.73 12.84 -1.43
N ASP A 34 14.76 12.02 -1.67
CA ASP A 34 14.63 10.82 -2.50
C ASP A 34 14.18 9.62 -1.66
N VAL A 35 12.96 9.14 -1.91
CA VAL A 35 12.41 7.97 -1.21
C VAL A 35 13.28 6.72 -1.39
N LYS A 36 14.01 6.58 -2.50
CA LYS A 36 14.90 5.43 -2.73
C LYS A 36 16.05 5.43 -1.73
N ASP A 37 16.62 6.60 -1.44
CA ASP A 37 17.68 6.74 -0.44
C ASP A 37 17.13 6.52 0.97
N VAL A 38 15.93 7.01 1.27
CA VAL A 38 15.24 6.76 2.55
C VAL A 38 15.00 5.27 2.77
N VAL A 39 14.43 4.57 1.78
CA VAL A 39 14.20 3.12 1.81
C VAL A 39 15.51 2.36 2.01
N LYS A 40 16.56 2.73 1.26
CA LYS A 40 17.88 2.11 1.37
C LYS A 40 18.49 2.34 2.75
N GLY A 41 18.32 3.53 3.33
CA GLY A 41 18.77 3.87 4.68
C GLY A 41 18.05 3.04 5.74
N MET A 42 16.71 3.06 5.74
CA MET A 42 15.87 2.29 6.66
C MET A 42 16.15 0.79 6.58
N GLY A 43 16.27 0.24 5.36
CA GLY A 43 16.47 -1.18 5.12
C GLY A 43 17.82 -1.73 5.60
N LYS A 44 18.80 -0.86 5.95
CA LYS A 44 20.07 -1.28 6.57
C LYS A 44 19.90 -1.69 8.04
N ASP A 45 18.85 -1.21 8.71
CA ASP A 45 18.52 -1.68 10.05
C ASP A 45 17.95 -3.11 9.96
N LYS A 46 18.69 -4.07 10.53
CA LYS A 46 18.31 -5.50 10.52
C LYS A 46 16.97 -5.78 11.20
N ARG A 47 16.50 -4.90 12.10
CA ARG A 47 15.19 -5.02 12.77
C ARG A 47 14.04 -4.67 11.84
N ILE A 48 14.28 -3.84 10.82
CA ILE A 48 13.29 -3.42 9.83
C ILE A 48 13.34 -4.32 8.59
N GLY A 49 14.56 -4.54 8.08
CA GLY A 49 14.83 -5.28 6.86
C GLY A 49 14.38 -4.56 5.58
N LYS A 50 14.90 -5.01 4.44
CA LYS A 50 14.69 -4.38 3.11
C LYS A 50 13.38 -4.76 2.40
N ALA A 51 12.75 -5.87 2.80
CA ALA A 51 11.60 -6.40 2.09
C ALA A 51 10.33 -5.60 2.40
N PHE A 52 9.44 -5.45 1.40
CA PHE A 52 8.17 -4.71 1.53
C PHE A 52 8.36 -3.22 1.89
N LEU A 53 9.45 -2.62 1.40
CA LEU A 53 9.73 -1.19 1.50
C LEU A 53 9.81 -0.51 0.12
N GLN A 54 9.28 -1.13 -0.94
CA GLN A 54 9.18 -0.46 -2.23
C GLN A 54 7.88 0.37 -2.28
N PRO A 55 7.94 1.71 -2.37
CA PRO A 55 6.76 2.52 -2.58
C PRO A 55 6.20 2.32 -4.00
N GLY A 56 4.91 2.57 -4.17
CA GLY A 56 4.21 2.42 -5.44
C GLY A 56 2.81 3.01 -5.44
N ILE A 57 1.93 2.45 -6.27
CA ILE A 57 0.54 2.88 -6.43
C ILE A 57 -0.43 2.20 -5.43
N GLY A 58 0.11 1.64 -4.35
CA GLY A 58 -0.63 0.78 -3.42
C GLY A 58 -0.41 -0.72 -3.68
N TYR A 59 -0.89 -1.55 -2.76
CA TYR A 59 -0.95 -3.00 -2.90
C TYR A 59 -2.30 -3.44 -3.50
N GLY A 60 -2.30 -4.61 -4.14
CA GLY A 60 -3.47 -5.29 -4.67
C GLY A 60 -3.38 -6.81 -4.46
N GLY A 61 -3.97 -7.56 -5.38
CA GLY A 61 -4.00 -9.02 -5.33
C GLY A 61 -5.10 -9.55 -4.40
N SER A 62 -5.38 -10.85 -4.53
CA SER A 62 -6.45 -11.48 -3.76
C SER A 62 -6.19 -11.64 -2.25
N CYS A 63 -4.93 -11.51 -1.81
CA CYS A 63 -4.55 -11.81 -0.42
C CYS A 63 -4.63 -10.60 0.51
N PHE A 64 -3.90 -9.52 0.27
CA PHE A 64 -3.81 -8.42 1.24
C PHE A 64 -5.13 -7.67 1.46
N PRO A 65 -5.84 -7.18 0.43
CA PRO A 65 -7.11 -6.49 0.61
C PRO A 65 -8.14 -7.36 1.35
N LYS A 66 -8.19 -8.66 1.03
CA LYS A 66 -9.11 -9.62 1.67
C LYS A 66 -8.74 -9.87 3.12
N ASP A 67 -7.49 -10.23 3.40
CA ASP A 67 -7.08 -10.67 4.73
C ASP A 67 -7.05 -9.50 5.73
N VAL A 68 -6.67 -8.30 5.28
CA VAL A 68 -6.72 -7.08 6.09
C VAL A 68 -8.15 -6.73 6.48
N LYS A 69 -9.07 -6.73 5.50
CA LYS A 69 -10.50 -6.45 5.75
C LYS A 69 -11.14 -7.50 6.64
N ALA A 70 -10.78 -8.77 6.46
CA ALA A 70 -11.23 -9.87 7.32
C ALA A 70 -10.76 -9.67 8.77
N LEU A 71 -9.48 -9.34 8.99
CA LEU A 71 -8.95 -9.09 10.33
C LEU A 71 -9.60 -7.89 11.00
N LEU A 72 -9.83 -6.79 10.27
CA LEU A 72 -10.59 -5.63 10.75
C LEU A 72 -12.01 -6.00 11.15
N HIS A 73 -12.69 -6.80 10.33
CA HIS A 73 -14.04 -7.28 10.62
C HIS A 73 -14.06 -8.15 11.88
N THR A 74 -13.12 -9.09 12.00
CA THR A 74 -12.96 -9.91 13.20
C THR A 74 -12.75 -9.04 14.44
N ALA A 75 -11.83 -8.08 14.40
CA ALA A 75 -11.58 -7.17 15.53
C ALA A 75 -12.86 -6.42 15.94
N LYS A 76 -13.63 -5.92 14.97
CA LYS A 76 -14.92 -5.27 15.20
C LYS A 76 -15.94 -6.19 15.88
N LEU A 77 -16.07 -7.45 15.46
CA LEU A 77 -16.98 -8.42 16.07
C LEU A 77 -16.68 -8.67 17.55
N TYR A 78 -15.40 -8.63 17.93
CA TYR A 78 -14.96 -8.78 19.32
C TYR A 78 -14.86 -7.45 20.08
N GLY A 79 -15.30 -6.33 19.50
CA GLY A 79 -15.25 -5.02 20.15
C GLY A 79 -13.84 -4.45 20.32
N ILE A 80 -12.85 -4.95 19.58
CA ILE A 80 -11.46 -4.48 19.65
C ILE A 80 -11.23 -3.40 18.58
N PRO A 81 -10.92 -2.15 18.96
CA PRO A 81 -10.55 -1.13 18.00
C PRO A 81 -9.18 -1.44 17.40
N PHE A 82 -9.08 -1.39 16.08
CA PHE A 82 -7.82 -1.63 15.35
C PHE A 82 -7.50 -0.45 14.42
N SER A 83 -7.25 0.72 15.00
CA SER A 83 -7.03 1.98 14.28
C SER A 83 -5.87 1.89 13.28
N LEU A 84 -4.73 1.33 13.68
CA LEU A 84 -3.56 1.19 12.79
C LEU A 84 -3.89 0.45 11.48
N LEU A 85 -4.65 -0.64 11.58
CA LEU A 85 -5.01 -1.42 10.40
C LEU A 85 -6.08 -0.73 9.55
N LYS A 86 -6.96 0.06 10.18
CA LYS A 86 -7.92 0.91 9.48
C LYS A 86 -7.20 1.98 8.65
N GLU A 87 -6.22 2.66 9.24
CA GLU A 87 -5.40 3.65 8.52
C GLU A 87 -4.54 3.00 7.44
N THR A 88 -4.01 1.79 7.68
CA THR A 88 -3.29 1.02 6.65
C THR A 88 -4.14 0.86 5.37
N VAL A 89 -5.43 0.55 5.51
CA VAL A 89 -6.36 0.45 4.37
C VAL A 89 -6.62 1.82 3.74
N ALA A 90 -6.92 2.84 4.54
CA ALA A 90 -7.22 4.18 4.05
C ALA A 90 -6.05 4.78 3.25
N ILE A 91 -4.82 4.61 3.73
CA ILE A 91 -3.60 5.04 3.02
C ILE A 91 -3.47 4.31 1.68
N ASN A 92 -3.78 3.01 1.63
CA ASN A 92 -3.70 2.25 0.39
C ASN A 92 -4.73 2.71 -0.64
N ASP A 93 -5.98 2.92 -0.21
CA ASP A 93 -7.06 3.38 -1.07
C ASP A 93 -6.72 4.78 -1.63
N PHE A 94 -6.23 5.69 -0.77
CA PHE A 94 -5.73 7.01 -1.21
C PHE A 94 -4.57 6.89 -2.21
N GLN A 95 -3.62 5.99 -1.99
CA GLN A 95 -2.46 5.83 -2.87
C GLN A 95 -2.86 5.38 -4.29
N GLN A 96 -3.90 4.55 -4.41
CA GLN A 96 -4.44 4.10 -5.70
C GLN A 96 -5.07 5.25 -6.49
N GLU A 97 -5.72 6.20 -5.81
CA GLU A 97 -6.32 7.39 -6.41
C GLU A 97 -5.28 8.47 -6.74
N LEU A 98 -4.18 8.52 -5.99
CA LEU A 98 -3.18 9.57 -6.07
C LEU A 98 -2.58 9.73 -7.47
N LEU A 99 -2.37 8.63 -8.21
CA LEU A 99 -1.85 8.69 -9.58
C LEU A 99 -2.79 9.47 -10.50
N VAL A 100 -4.09 9.22 -10.41
CA VAL A 100 -5.11 9.92 -11.20
C VAL A 100 -5.20 11.38 -10.79
N THR A 101 -5.17 11.65 -9.48
CA THR A 101 -5.15 13.02 -8.94
C THR A 101 -3.94 13.81 -9.45
N LYS A 102 -2.75 13.19 -9.47
CA LYS A 102 -1.53 13.80 -10.03
C LYS A 102 -1.67 14.05 -11.54
N ALA A 103 -2.25 13.12 -12.29
CA ALA A 103 -2.49 13.29 -13.72
C ALA A 103 -3.44 14.46 -14.00
N ILE A 104 -4.56 14.56 -13.27
CA ILE A 104 -5.52 15.67 -13.38
C ILE A 104 -4.85 17.00 -13.00
N SER A 105 -4.11 17.05 -11.88
CA SER A 105 -3.39 18.26 -11.47
C SER A 105 -2.42 18.74 -12.54
N ARG A 106 -1.70 17.82 -13.18
CA ARG A 106 -0.70 18.13 -14.22
C ARG A 106 -1.31 18.52 -15.57
N LEU A 107 -2.47 17.96 -15.92
CA LEU A 107 -3.11 18.10 -17.24
C LEU A 107 -4.37 18.97 -17.23
N LYS A 108 -4.81 19.45 -16.06
CA LYS A 108 -6.06 20.17 -15.75
C LYS A 108 -7.34 19.35 -15.90
N ASP A 109 -7.45 18.60 -16.99
CA ASP A 109 -8.53 17.64 -17.25
C ASP A 109 -7.98 16.39 -17.96
N LEU A 110 -8.82 15.37 -18.13
CA LEU A 110 -8.51 14.19 -18.94
C LEU A 110 -9.43 14.04 -20.16
N LYS A 111 -10.35 14.98 -20.38
CA LYS A 111 -11.40 14.86 -21.41
C LYS A 111 -10.77 14.92 -22.80
N GLY A 112 -11.07 13.92 -23.64
CA GLY A 112 -10.54 13.83 -25.00
C GLY A 112 -9.06 13.49 -25.10
N LYS A 113 -8.37 13.21 -23.98
CA LYS A 113 -6.96 12.79 -23.99
C LYS A 113 -6.86 11.28 -24.16
N LYS A 114 -5.87 10.84 -24.94
CA LYS A 114 -5.52 9.42 -25.07
C LYS A 114 -4.45 9.09 -24.02
N ILE A 115 -4.74 8.12 -23.15
CA ILE A 115 -3.85 7.71 -22.05
C ILE A 115 -3.48 6.24 -22.26
N THR A 116 -2.18 5.95 -22.24
CA THR A 116 -1.68 4.56 -22.28
C THR A 116 -1.48 4.05 -20.87
N MET A 117 -2.05 2.88 -20.55
CA MET A 117 -1.81 2.16 -19.30
C MET A 117 -0.76 1.06 -19.55
N LEU A 118 0.39 1.18 -18.89
CA LEU A 118 1.47 0.19 -18.96
C LEU A 118 1.51 -0.59 -17.65
N GLY A 119 1.00 -1.82 -17.68
CA GLY A 119 0.79 -2.65 -16.50
C GLY A 119 -0.69 -2.67 -16.08
N LEU A 120 -1.24 -3.88 -15.96
CA LEU A 120 -2.64 -4.11 -15.60
C LEU A 120 -2.76 -5.09 -14.44
N ALA A 121 -1.97 -6.18 -14.47
CA ALA A 121 -1.89 -7.12 -13.37
C ALA A 121 -1.37 -6.45 -12.08
N PHE A 122 -1.74 -7.00 -10.92
CA PHE A 122 -1.42 -6.40 -9.63
C PHE A 122 0.09 -6.41 -9.27
N LYS A 123 0.88 -7.25 -9.96
CA LYS A 123 2.34 -7.34 -9.83
C LYS A 123 2.97 -7.90 -11.11
N PRO A 124 4.30 -7.84 -11.27
CA PRO A 124 5.00 -8.49 -12.38
C PRO A 124 4.77 -10.00 -12.43
N GLU A 125 4.90 -10.57 -13.63
CA GLU A 125 4.93 -12.03 -13.86
C GLU A 125 3.64 -12.77 -13.45
N THR A 126 2.48 -12.10 -13.54
CA THR A 126 1.16 -12.72 -13.38
C THR A 126 0.13 -12.00 -14.26
N ASP A 127 -0.96 -12.69 -14.59
CA ASP A 127 -2.16 -12.18 -15.26
C ASP A 127 -3.29 -11.86 -14.26
N ASP A 128 -3.05 -12.03 -12.96
CA ASP A 128 -4.04 -11.78 -11.92
C ASP A 128 -4.36 -10.27 -11.81
N MET A 129 -5.65 -9.95 -11.98
CA MET A 129 -6.20 -8.60 -11.98
C MET A 129 -6.93 -8.23 -10.67
N ARG A 130 -6.91 -9.12 -9.67
CA ARG A 130 -7.64 -8.95 -8.40
C ARG A 130 -6.97 -7.98 -7.42
#